data_AF-A0A5J5A720-F1
#
_entry.id   AF-A0A5J5A720-F1
#
_cell.length_a   1.000
_cell.length_b   1.000
_cell.length_c   1.000
_cell.angle_alpha   90.00
_cell.angle_beta   90.00
_cell.angle_gamma   90.00
#
_symmetry.space_group_name_H-M   'P 1'
#
loop_
_entity.id
_entity.type
_entity.pdbx_description
1 polymer ?
#
loop_
_entity_poly.entity_id
_entity_poly.type
_entity_poly.pdbx_seq_one_letter_code
_entity_poly.pdbx_strand_id
1 'polypeptide(L)'
;MDDASNYNYLSHSLPKGSGGAIIVTSRLEEVASRMVGEQNLVRLQPTLDAKACWSIFMDSIRRKEYLTCDNVSAIEKMKDDIVDTCDGLPLAAITLAEIISIRMGKREPLEAVLDNVGTPFWMEV
;
A
#
# COMPACT_ATOMS: atom_id res chain seq x y z
N MET A 1 -24.62 -3.80 23.79
CA MET A 1 -24.60 -2.33 23.68
C MET A 1 -24.76 -2.01 22.22
N ASP A 2 -25.90 -1.41 21.88
CA ASP A 2 -26.41 -1.31 20.51
C ASP A 2 -25.63 -0.26 19.69
N ASP A 3 -24.74 -0.77 18.83
CA ASP A 3 -23.86 -0.07 17.90
C ASP A 3 -24.56 0.41 16.61
N ALA A 4 -25.84 0.07 16.43
CA ALA A 4 -26.65 0.42 15.27
C ALA A 4 -27.00 1.92 15.15
N SER A 5 -26.65 2.76 16.14
CA SER A 5 -27.19 4.12 16.27
C SER A 5 -26.40 5.23 15.56
N ASN A 6 -25.14 5.02 15.14
CA ASN A 6 -24.28 6.16 14.74
C ASN A 6 -24.33 6.52 13.24
N TYR A 7 -24.63 5.58 12.34
CA TYR A 7 -24.62 5.84 10.88
C TYR A 7 -25.90 6.51 10.35
N ASN A 8 -27.00 6.44 11.12
CA ASN A 8 -28.27 7.07 10.75
C ASN A 8 -28.11 8.58 10.58
N TYR A 9 -27.31 9.23 11.42
CA TYR A 9 -27.07 10.68 11.34
C TYR A 9 -26.52 11.10 9.98
N LEU A 10 -25.51 10.39 9.45
CA LEU A 10 -24.90 10.69 8.15
C LEU A 10 -25.91 10.60 6.99
N SER A 11 -26.79 9.59 7.02
CA SER A 11 -27.80 9.38 5.96
C SER A 11 -28.93 10.42 5.96
N HIS A 12 -29.16 11.10 7.09
CA HIS A 12 -30.20 12.11 7.27
C HIS A 12 -29.67 13.53 7.13
N SER A 13 -28.36 13.76 7.32
CA SER A 13 -27.75 15.09 7.24
C SER A 13 -27.39 15.54 5.82
N LEU A 14 -27.40 14.63 4.83
CA LEU A 14 -27.00 14.95 3.46
C LEU A 14 -28.21 15.16 2.53
N PRO A 15 -28.19 16.19 1.66
CA PRO A 15 -29.24 16.42 0.66
C PRO A 15 -29.44 15.20 -0.25
N LYS A 16 -30.71 14.81 -0.46
CA LYS A 16 -31.09 13.67 -1.31
C LYS A 16 -31.63 14.15 -2.65
N GLY A 17 -31.42 13.37 -3.72
CA GLY A 17 -31.95 13.67 -5.06
C GLY A 17 -31.16 14.69 -5.86
N SER A 18 -29.98 15.12 -5.37
CA SER A 18 -29.12 16.11 -6.06
C SER A 18 -28.08 15.49 -6.99
N GLY A 19 -28.06 14.16 -7.15
CA GLY A 19 -27.09 13.45 -7.99
C GLY A 19 -25.70 13.25 -7.38
N GLY A 20 -25.48 13.65 -6.12
CA GLY A 20 -24.22 13.39 -5.40
C GLY A 20 -24.06 11.93 -4.97
N ALA A 21 -22.81 11.49 -4.79
CA ALA A 21 -22.45 10.15 -4.33
C ALA A 21 -21.51 10.20 -3.13
N ILE A 22 -21.58 9.18 -2.27
CA ILE A 22 -20.70 8.99 -1.12
C ILE A 22 -19.90 7.72 -1.36
N ILE A 23 -18.58 7.81 -1.25
CA ILE A 23 -17.69 6.65 -1.28
C ILE A 23 -17.25 6.39 0.16
N VAL A 24 -17.58 5.21 0.67
CA VAL A 24 -17.17 4.75 2.00
C VAL A 24 -16.00 3.80 1.83
N THR A 25 -14.89 4.06 2.51
CA THR A 25 -13.77 3.15 2.60
C THR A 25 -13.65 2.64 4.04
N SER A 26 -13.45 1.33 4.20
CA SER A 26 -13.28 0.70 5.51
C SER A 26 -12.35 -0.50 5.35
N ARG A 27 -11.54 -0.77 6.38
CA ARG A 27 -10.79 -2.03 6.50
C ARG A 27 -11.64 -3.17 7.04
N LEU A 28 -12.81 -2.86 7.61
CA LEU A 28 -13.76 -3.82 8.16
C LEU A 28 -14.95 -3.94 7.21
N GLU A 29 -15.08 -5.09 6.57
CA GLU A 29 -16.14 -5.37 5.60
C GLU A 29 -17.53 -5.23 6.23
N GLU A 30 -17.71 -5.76 7.45
CA GLU A 30 -18.96 -5.66 8.19
C GLU A 30 -19.41 -4.20 8.37
N VAL A 31 -18.49 -3.29 8.68
CA VAL A 31 -18.78 -1.86 8.83
C VAL A 31 -19.19 -1.26 7.49
N ALA A 32 -18.48 -1.57 6.40
CA ALA A 32 -18.83 -1.08 5.08
C ALA A 32 -20.20 -1.61 4.61
N SER A 33 -20.45 -2.91 4.74
CA SER A 33 -21.72 -3.54 4.35
C SER A 33 -22.90 -2.96 5.14
N ARG A 34 -22.74 -2.72 6.45
CA ARG A 34 -23.75 -2.01 7.26
C ARG A 34 -24.00 -0.57 6.80
N MET A 35 -22.98 0.13 6.28
CA MET A 35 -23.11 1.54 5.84
C MET A 35 -23.69 1.72 4.44
N VAL A 36 -23.30 0.88 3.48
CA VAL A 36 -23.68 1.05 2.06
C VAL A 36 -24.62 -0.04 1.53
N GLY A 37 -24.80 -1.14 2.26
CA GLY A 37 -25.51 -2.33 1.81
C GLY A 37 -24.65 -3.21 0.91
N GLU A 38 -24.90 -4.52 0.94
CA GLU A 38 -24.08 -5.53 0.25
C GLU A 38 -23.99 -5.31 -1.27
N GLN A 39 -25.08 -4.87 -1.90
CA GLN A 39 -25.14 -4.59 -3.34
C GLN A 39 -24.22 -3.45 -3.79
N ASN A 40 -23.78 -2.60 -2.87
CA ASN A 40 -22.90 -1.46 -3.15
C ASN A 40 -21.47 -1.69 -2.65
N LEU A 41 -21.17 -2.91 -2.16
CA LEU A 41 -19.87 -3.23 -1.60
C LEU A 41 -18.88 -3.60 -2.70
N VAL A 42 -17.73 -2.93 -2.72
CA VAL A 42 -16.60 -3.25 -3.60
C VAL A 42 -15.45 -3.77 -2.76
N ARG A 43 -15.10 -5.04 -2.94
CA ARG A 43 -13.97 -5.70 -2.27
C ARG A 43 -12.71 -5.48 -3.10
N LEU A 44 -11.76 -4.74 -2.55
CA LEU A 44 -10.45 -4.57 -3.18
C LEU A 44 -9.64 -5.86 -3.02
N GLN A 45 -8.88 -6.24 -4.05
CA GLN A 45 -7.89 -7.30 -3.88
C GLN A 45 -6.84 -6.85 -2.87
N PRO A 46 -6.51 -7.68 -1.87
CA PRO A 46 -5.62 -7.28 -0.79
C PRO A 46 -4.18 -7.11 -1.26
N THR A 47 -3.79 -7.80 -2.33
CA THR A 47 -2.43 -7.85 -2.86
C THR A 47 -2.41 -7.67 -4.37
N LEU A 48 -1.34 -7.07 -4.84
CA LEU A 48 -0.98 -6.93 -6.25
C LEU A 48 -0.24 -8.17 -6.73
N ASP A 49 -0.30 -8.42 -8.04
CA ASP A 49 0.65 -9.35 -8.66
C ASP A 49 2.08 -8.79 -8.63
N ALA A 50 3.04 -9.70 -8.78
CA ALA A 50 4.48 -9.40 -8.79
C ALA A 50 4.87 -8.30 -9.79
N LYS A 51 4.20 -8.26 -10.95
CA LYS A 51 4.51 -7.31 -12.02
C LYS A 51 4.03 -5.91 -11.66
N ALA A 52 2.82 -5.78 -11.13
CA ALA A 52 2.24 -4.53 -10.67
C ALA A 52 3.02 -3.99 -9.45
N CYS A 53 3.37 -4.86 -8.50
CA CYS A 53 4.20 -4.50 -7.34
C CYS A 53 5.57 -3.95 -7.78
N TRP A 54 6.25 -4.65 -8.69
CA TRP A 54 7.51 -4.18 -9.27
C TRP A 54 7.37 -2.85 -10.00
N SER A 55 6.28 -2.66 -10.74
CA SER A 55 6.01 -1.40 -11.45
C SER A 55 5.89 -0.23 -10.47
N ILE A 56 5.12 -0.39 -9.39
CA ILE A 56 4.95 0.65 -8.36
C ILE A 56 6.28 0.96 -7.67
N PHE A 57 7.08 -0.06 -7.35
CA PHE A 57 8.42 0.12 -6.80
C PHE A 57 9.30 0.94 -7.76
N MET A 58 9.38 0.54 -9.03
CA MET A 58 10.23 1.20 -10.03
C MET A 58 9.77 2.64 -10.30
N ASP A 59 8.48 2.89 -10.37
CA ASP A 59 7.94 4.25 -10.53
C ASP A 59 8.19 5.11 -9.29
N SER A 60 8.24 4.50 -8.10
CA SER A 60 8.54 5.18 -6.84
C SER A 60 9.99 5.56 -6.73
N ILE A 61 10.90 4.66 -7.10
CA ILE A 61 12.33 4.92 -7.00
C ILE A 61 12.78 5.89 -8.09
N ARG A 62 12.29 5.78 -9.34
CA ARG A 62 12.63 6.68 -10.46
C ARG A 62 12.33 8.16 -10.21
N ARG A 63 11.40 8.45 -9.31
CA ARG A 63 11.07 9.82 -8.89
C ARG A 63 12.10 10.41 -7.91
N LYS A 64 13.12 9.65 -7.49
CA LYS A 64 14.14 10.08 -6.53
C LYS A 64 15.40 10.56 -7.26
N GLU A 65 16.02 11.62 -6.74
CA GLU A 65 17.09 12.38 -7.42
C GLU A 65 18.45 11.64 -7.47
N TYR A 66 18.64 10.61 -6.64
CA TYR A 66 19.94 9.94 -6.43
C TYR A 66 20.13 8.64 -7.22
N LEU A 67 19.30 8.37 -8.23
CA LEU A 67 19.42 7.17 -9.06
C LEU A 67 20.50 7.33 -10.13
N THR A 68 21.55 6.52 -10.05
CA THR A 68 22.55 6.35 -11.10
C THR A 68 22.24 5.11 -11.95
N CYS A 69 22.87 4.97 -13.12
CA CYS A 69 22.71 3.78 -13.95
C CYS A 69 23.15 2.49 -13.22
N ASP A 70 24.22 2.56 -12.42
CA ASP A 70 24.72 1.41 -11.65
C ASP A 70 23.71 0.99 -10.56
N ASN A 71 23.06 1.97 -9.93
CA ASN A 71 22.00 1.73 -8.94
C ASN A 71 20.82 0.98 -9.58
N VAL A 72 20.42 1.35 -10.80
CA VAL A 72 19.32 0.68 -11.53
C VAL A 72 19.68 -0.78 -11.83
N SER A 73 20.91 -1.05 -12.30
CA SER A 73 21.35 -2.42 -12.57
C SER A 73 21.36 -3.30 -11.31
N ALA A 74 21.76 -2.75 -10.16
CA ALA A 74 21.73 -3.46 -8.89
C ALA A 74 20.29 -3.73 -8.41
N ILE A 75 19.41 -2.73 -8.51
CA ILE A 75 17.98 -2.86 -8.19
C ILE A 75 17.33 -3.97 -9.03
N GLU A 76 17.59 -4.01 -10.34
CA GLU A 76 17.01 -5.01 -11.24
C GLU A 76 17.43 -6.44 -10.88
N LYS A 77 18.65 -6.64 -10.38
CA LYS A 77 19.12 -7.95 -9.89
C LYS A 77 18.41 -8.40 -8.62
N MET A 78 17.95 -7.46 -7.80
CA MET A 78 17.24 -7.70 -6.53
C MET A 78 15.72 -7.73 -6.70
N LYS A 79 15.22 -7.72 -7.93
CA LYS A 79 13.79 -7.61 -8.22
C LYS A 79 12.96 -8.64 -7.47
N ASP A 80 13.36 -9.90 -7.50
CA ASP A 80 12.58 -10.99 -6.93
C ASP A 80 12.51 -10.86 -5.41
N ASP A 81 13.62 -10.55 -4.74
CA ASP A 81 13.66 -10.30 -3.28
C ASP A 81 12.82 -9.08 -2.88
N ILE A 82 12.86 -8.00 -3.67
CA ILE A 82 12.06 -6.80 -3.43
C ILE A 82 10.58 -7.12 -3.54
N VAL A 83 10.17 -7.82 -4.60
CA VAL A 83 8.77 -8.17 -4.84
C VAL A 83 8.26 -9.13 -3.76
N ASP A 84 9.07 -10.11 -3.36
CA ASP A 84 8.75 -11.06 -2.28
C ASP A 84 8.57 -10.33 -0.95
N THR A 85 9.49 -9.42 -0.60
CA THR A 85 9.40 -8.59 0.61
C THR A 85 8.15 -7.71 0.65
N CYS A 86 7.66 -7.26 -0.52
CA CYS A 86 6.45 -6.44 -0.58
C CYS A 86 5.16 -7.23 -0.30
N ASP A 87 5.17 -8.54 -0.50
CA ASP A 87 4.00 -9.43 -0.41
C ASP A 87 2.76 -8.88 -1.15
N GLY A 88 3.00 -8.25 -2.30
CA GLY A 88 1.97 -7.60 -3.12
C GLY A 88 1.33 -6.34 -2.51
N LEU A 89 1.78 -5.83 -1.36
CA LEU A 89 1.25 -4.62 -0.76
C LEU A 89 1.79 -3.37 -1.49
N PRO A 90 0.93 -2.52 -2.09
CA PRO A 90 1.39 -1.31 -2.78
C PRO A 90 2.19 -0.37 -1.86
N LEU A 91 1.77 -0.26 -0.59
CA LEU A 91 2.44 0.59 0.38
C LEU A 91 3.85 0.08 0.72
N ALA A 92 4.03 -1.25 0.84
CA ALA A 92 5.34 -1.84 1.09
C ALA A 92 6.32 -1.54 -0.05
N ALA A 93 5.85 -1.65 -1.31
CA ALA A 93 6.65 -1.32 -2.50
C ALA A 93 7.10 0.15 -2.52
N ILE A 94 6.20 1.08 -2.18
CA ILE A 94 6.55 2.50 -2.07
C ILE A 94 7.57 2.70 -0.95
N THR A 95 7.30 2.19 0.25
CA THR A 95 8.18 2.36 1.42
C THR A 95 9.58 1.79 1.19
N LEU A 96 9.68 0.59 0.61
CA LEU A 96 10.97 -0.01 0.25
C LEU A 96 11.74 0.85 -0.76
N ALA A 97 11.08 1.37 -1.79
CA ALA A 97 11.71 2.27 -2.75
C ALA A 97 12.27 3.52 -2.07
N GLU A 98 11.56 4.08 -1.10
CA GLU A 98 12.03 5.22 -0.31
C GLU A 98 13.25 4.87 0.53
N ILE A 99 13.19 3.78 1.29
CA ILE A 99 14.31 3.31 2.13
C ILE A 99 15.56 3.09 1.28
N ILE A 100 15.44 2.35 0.17
CA ILE A 100 16.55 2.07 -0.74
C ILE A 100 17.12 3.39 -1.31
N SER A 101 16.26 4.33 -1.72
CA SER A 101 16.73 5.62 -2.26
C SER A 101 17.52 6.46 -1.25
N ILE A 102 17.11 6.46 0.02
CA ILE A 102 17.82 7.17 1.10
C ILE A 102 19.19 6.54 1.33
N ARG A 103 19.27 5.21 1.29
CA ARG A 103 20.50 4.44 1.51
C ARG A 103 21.49 4.62 0.36
N MET A 104 21.01 4.67 -0.87
CA MET A 104 21.81 5.01 -2.06
C MET A 104 22.40 6.42 -1.97
N GLY A 105 21.62 7.40 -1.51
CA GLY A 105 22.12 8.76 -1.25
C GLY A 105 23.23 8.82 -0.19
N LYS A 106 23.23 7.87 0.75
CA LYS A 106 24.26 7.73 1.81
C LYS A 106 25.45 6.84 1.40
N ARG A 107 25.46 6.25 0.21
CA ARG A 107 26.47 5.29 -0.29
C ARG A 107 26.60 4.02 0.58
N GLU A 108 25.51 3.54 1.17
CA GLU A 108 25.50 2.26 1.89
C GLU A 108 25.23 1.07 0.95
N PRO A 109 25.79 -0.13 1.19
CA PRO A 109 25.53 -1.32 0.37
C PRO A 109 24.06 -1.79 0.46
N LEU A 110 23.49 -2.24 -0.67
CA LEU A 110 22.07 -2.63 -0.77
C LEU A 110 21.74 -3.94 -0.04
N GLU A 111 22.69 -4.85 0.09
CA GLU A 111 22.54 -6.14 0.78
C GLU A 111 22.16 -5.92 2.25
N ALA A 112 22.79 -4.93 2.91
CA ALA A 112 22.47 -4.56 4.29
C ALA A 112 21.05 -3.98 4.47
N VAL A 113 20.39 -3.54 3.38
CA VAL A 113 19.02 -3.02 3.45
C VAL A 113 18.03 -4.17 3.53
N LEU A 114 18.12 -5.17 2.65
CA LEU A 114 17.22 -6.32 2.65
C LEU A 114 17.30 -7.11 3.97
N ASP A 115 18.50 -7.28 4.52
CA ASP A 115 18.68 -7.97 5.81
C ASP A 115 17.94 -7.28 6.98
N ASN A 116 17.76 -5.95 6.90
CA ASN A 116 17.05 -5.17 7.91
C ASN A 116 15.53 -5.06 7.68
N VAL A 117 15.03 -5.31 6.45
CA VAL A 117 13.59 -5.35 6.17
C VAL A 117 13.03 -6.78 6.25
N GLY A 118 13.89 -7.79 6.06
CA GLY A 118 13.58 -9.20 6.20
C GLY A 118 13.44 -9.69 7.64
N THR A 119 13.64 -8.84 8.65
CA THR A 119 13.15 -9.11 9.99
C THR A 119 11.68 -8.67 10.05
N PRO A 120 10.71 -9.60 10.10
CA PRO A 120 9.31 -9.23 10.16
C PRO A 120 9.08 -8.48 11.46
N PHE A 121 8.61 -7.24 11.36
CA PHE A 121 8.12 -6.46 12.50
C PHE A 121 6.97 -7.18 13.26
N TRP A 122 6.43 -8.26 12.67
CA TRP A 122 5.39 -9.12 13.25
C TRP A 122 5.91 -10.34 14.01
N MET A 123 7.23 -10.54 14.15
CA MET A 123 7.79 -11.60 15.01
C MET A 123 8.01 -11.17 16.47
N GLU A 124 7.69 -9.92 16.85
CA GLU A 124 7.80 -9.41 18.22
C GLU A 124 6.47 -8.98 18.87
N VAL A 125 5.33 -9.46 18.37
CA VAL A 125 4.00 -9.25 19.01
C VAL A 125 3.18 -10.52 19.10
#